data_AF-A0A0R2DQ87-F1
#
_entry.id   AF-A0A0R2DQ87-F1
#
_cell.length_a   1.000
_cell.length_b   1.000
_cell.length_c   1.000
_cell.angle_alpha   90.00
_cell.angle_beta   90.00
_cell.angle_gamma   90.00
#
_symmetry.space_group_name_H-M   'P 1'
#
loop_
_entity.id
_entity.type
_entity.pdbx_description
1 polymer ?
#
loop_
_entity_poly.entity_id
_entity_poly.type
_entity_poly.pdbx_seq_one_letter_code
_entity_poly.pdbx_strand_id
1 'polypeptide(L)'
;MNVGEDNMIRNIYVLFKLLGYFITGLLSFFAILLYLQNLSLYPFRYHFEFYDIYFLITMLVLPFFRIAHPSWFKADDEQFVSYKQKALDLYHQDLAQNHKNRKWSSNSVSVNPWEYTTTTTQTYSNAAGWGYSLAKSLFVSTLFIIFAPLFYGISLLKKCKHK
;
A
#
# COMPACT_ATOMS: atom_id res chain seq x y z
N MET A 1 9.55 -30.47 0.03
CA MET A 1 8.93 -29.37 0.80
C MET A 1 7.42 -29.58 0.74
N ASN A 2 6.79 -29.69 1.91
CA ASN A 2 5.45 -30.23 2.07
C ASN A 2 4.39 -29.13 1.85
N VAL A 3 3.53 -29.29 0.84
CA VAL A 3 2.48 -28.32 0.45
C VAL A 3 1.54 -27.95 1.63
N GLY A 4 1.42 -28.81 2.64
CA GLY A 4 0.64 -28.53 3.86
C GLY A 4 1.28 -27.49 4.80
N GLU A 5 2.62 -27.45 4.87
CA GLU A 5 3.36 -26.57 5.77
C GLU A 5 3.38 -25.12 5.25
N ASP A 6 3.52 -24.95 3.94
CA ASP A 6 3.47 -23.65 3.26
C ASP A 6 2.10 -22.96 3.40
N ASN A 7 1.01 -23.74 3.36
CA ASN A 7 -0.34 -23.22 3.57
C ASN A 7 -0.58 -22.77 5.01
N MET A 8 -0.02 -23.48 6.00
CA MET A 8 -0.11 -23.10 7.41
C MET A 8 0.63 -21.80 7.69
N ILE A 9 1.86 -21.65 7.20
CA ILE A 9 2.67 -20.43 7.36
C ILE A 9 1.97 -19.22 6.73
N ARG A 10 1.39 -19.38 5.52
CA ARG A 10 0.63 -18.31 4.86
C ARG A 10 -0.58 -17.87 5.69
N ASN A 11 -1.34 -18.81 6.25
CA ASN A 11 -2.52 -18.50 7.06
C ASN A 11 -2.14 -17.75 8.35
N ILE A 12 -1.04 -18.15 9.00
CA ILE A 12 -0.51 -17.46 10.18
C ILE A 12 -0.13 -16.01 9.82
N TYR A 13 0.54 -15.81 8.70
CA TYR A 13 0.90 -14.46 8.25
C TYR A 13 -0.34 -13.58 8.00
N VAL A 14 -1.38 -14.12 7.36
CA VAL A 14 -2.64 -13.40 7.14
C VAL A 14 -3.32 -13.06 8.47
N LEU A 15 -3.31 -13.98 9.44
CA LEU A 15 -3.86 -13.77 10.78
C LEU A 15 -3.15 -12.61 11.50
N PHE A 16 -1.82 -12.62 11.54
CA PHE A 16 -1.03 -11.54 12.16
C PHE A 16 -1.31 -10.19 11.51
N LYS A 17 -1.40 -10.17 10.17
CA LYS A 17 -1.71 -8.95 9.43
C LYS A 17 -3.11 -8.43 9.73
N LEU A 18 -4.09 -9.32 9.84
CA LEU A 18 -5.46 -9.00 10.21
C LEU A 18 -5.53 -8.44 11.63
N LEU A 19 -4.89 -9.10 12.61
CA LEU A 19 -4.77 -8.60 13.99
C LEU A 19 -4.15 -7.20 14.05
N GLY A 20 -3.07 -6.97 13.29
CA GLY A 20 -2.46 -5.64 13.19
C GLY A 20 -3.45 -4.57 12.73
N TYR A 21 -4.24 -4.86 11.69
CA TYR A 21 -5.28 -3.93 11.23
C TYR A 21 -6.36 -3.67 12.28
N PHE A 22 -6.82 -4.70 13.00
CA PHE A 22 -7.80 -4.52 14.07
C PHE A 22 -7.28 -3.65 15.22
N ILE A 23 -6.04 -3.90 15.66
CA ILE A 23 -5.42 -3.11 16.74
C ILE A 23 -5.31 -1.64 16.32
N THR A 24 -4.81 -1.37 15.11
CA THR A 24 -4.68 0.02 14.61
C THR A 24 -6.03 0.73 14.47
N GLY A 25 -7.06 0.02 14.02
CA GLY A 25 -8.40 0.59 13.93
C GLY A 25 -9.04 0.82 15.30
N LEU A 26 -8.80 -0.06 16.28
CA LEU A 26 -9.34 0.09 17.64
C LEU A 26 -8.73 1.32 18.30
N LEU A 27 -7.40 1.46 18.18
CA LEU A 27 -6.68 2.63 18.68
C LEU A 27 -7.18 3.92 18.01
N SER A 28 -7.47 3.88 16.71
CA SER A 28 -8.05 5.03 15.99
C SER A 28 -9.46 5.36 16.48
N PHE A 29 -10.31 4.35 16.72
CA PHE A 29 -11.66 4.54 17.24
C PHE A 29 -11.65 5.17 18.64
N PHE A 30 -10.83 4.64 19.55
CA PHE A 30 -10.66 5.23 20.88
C PHE A 30 -10.14 6.67 20.82
N ALA A 31 -9.18 6.96 19.94
CA ALA A 31 -8.68 8.32 19.75
C ALA A 31 -9.76 9.29 19.27
N ILE A 32 -10.64 8.85 18.36
CA ILE A 32 -11.76 9.64 17.84
C ILE A 32 -12.81 9.88 18.93
N LEU A 33 -13.18 8.84 19.68
CA LEU A 33 -14.15 8.97 20.78
C LEU A 33 -13.67 9.94 21.86
N LEU A 34 -12.35 9.93 22.15
CA LEU A 34 -11.74 10.89 23.07
C LEU A 34 -11.75 12.31 22.47
N TYR A 35 -11.40 12.44 21.18
CA TYR A 35 -11.38 13.73 20.49
C TYR A 35 -12.77 14.41 20.44
N LEU A 36 -13.83 13.65 20.16
CA LEU A 36 -15.22 14.16 20.14
C LEU A 36 -15.80 14.34 21.56
N GLN A 37 -15.08 13.94 22.60
CA GLN A 37 -15.56 13.90 23.99
C GLN A 37 -16.80 13.02 24.21
N ASN A 38 -17.14 12.15 23.24
CA ASN A 38 -18.20 11.15 23.39
C ASN A 38 -17.86 10.14 24.48
N LEU A 39 -16.56 9.97 24.78
CA LEU A 39 -16.07 9.16 25.87
C LEU A 39 -15.32 10.05 26.88
N SER A 40 -15.97 10.34 28.02
CA SER A 40 -15.28 10.92 29.18
C SER A 40 -14.71 9.81 30.03
N LEU A 41 -13.41 9.86 30.31
CA LEU A 41 -12.73 8.92 31.21
C LEU A 41 -13.06 9.20 32.68
N TYR A 42 -13.44 10.43 33.02
CA TYR A 42 -13.81 10.79 34.39
C TYR A 42 -14.84 11.94 34.42
N PRO A 43 -16.08 11.71 34.89
CA PRO A 43 -16.71 10.42 35.17
C PRO A 43 -16.92 9.60 33.88
N PHE A 44 -16.88 8.26 33.98
CA PHE A 44 -17.19 7.37 32.85
C PHE A 44 -18.60 7.64 32.32
N ARG A 45 -18.66 8.40 31.22
CA ARG A 45 -19.90 8.73 30.52
C ARG A 45 -19.65 8.54 29.05
N TYR A 46 -20.49 7.71 28.43
CA TYR A 46 -20.47 7.47 27.01
C TYR A 46 -21.75 8.04 26.40
N HIS A 47 -21.59 9.02 25.51
CA HIS A 47 -22.68 9.59 24.74
C HIS A 47 -22.75 8.85 23.40
N PHE A 48 -23.90 8.25 23.13
CA PHE A 48 -24.10 7.36 21.98
C PHE A 48 -24.60 8.16 20.78
N GLU A 49 -23.80 8.20 19.72
CA GLU A 49 -24.18 8.82 18.45
C GLU A 49 -24.21 7.80 17.29
N PHE A 50 -25.10 8.01 16.32
CA PHE A 50 -25.24 7.11 15.17
C PHE A 50 -23.97 7.02 14.31
N TYR A 51 -23.19 8.09 14.24
CA TYR A 51 -21.94 8.12 13.48
C TYR A 51 -20.86 7.22 14.09
N ASP A 52 -20.86 7.04 15.41
CA ASP A 52 -19.93 6.15 16.11
C ASP A 52 -20.17 4.68 15.71
N ILE A 53 -21.44 4.28 15.58
CA ILE A 53 -21.82 2.94 15.13
C ILE A 53 -21.37 2.73 13.69
N TYR A 54 -21.64 3.69 12.82
CA TYR A 54 -21.25 3.62 11.42
C TYR A 54 -19.72 3.50 11.29
N PHE A 55 -18.97 4.31 12.03
CA PHE A 55 -17.52 4.24 12.06
C PHE A 55 -17.02 2.88 12.60
N LEU A 56 -17.61 2.35 13.67
CA LEU A 56 -17.25 1.06 14.24
C LEU A 56 -17.50 -0.09 13.24
N ILE A 57 -18.66 -0.11 12.58
CA ILE A 57 -18.99 -1.13 11.59
C ILE A 57 -18.02 -1.06 10.41
N THR A 58 -17.79 0.14 9.85
CA THR A 58 -16.89 0.31 8.71
C THR A 58 -15.45 -0.05 9.06
N MET A 59 -15.00 0.27 10.28
CA MET A 59 -13.69 -0.13 10.81
C MET A 59 -13.55 -1.65 10.93
N LEU A 60 -14.55 -2.37 11.46
CA LEU A 60 -14.49 -3.84 11.60
C LEU A 60 -14.41 -4.54 10.24
N VAL A 61 -15.01 -3.92 9.23
CA VAL A 61 -15.20 -4.48 7.90
C VAL A 61 -14.01 -4.19 6.97
N LEU A 62 -13.33 -3.05 7.15
CA LEU A 62 -12.15 -2.63 6.39
C LEU A 62 -11.01 -3.68 6.30
N PRO A 63 -10.58 -4.37 7.38
CA PRO A 63 -9.48 -5.34 7.29
C PRO A 63 -9.78 -6.51 6.34
N PHE A 64 -11.02 -7.00 6.34
CA PHE A 64 -11.46 -8.04 5.41
C PHE A 64 -11.41 -7.54 3.96
N PHE A 65 -11.91 -6.33 3.73
CA PHE A 65 -11.91 -5.72 2.41
C PHE A 65 -10.48 -5.50 1.87
N ARG A 66 -9.55 -5.10 2.74
CA ARG A 66 -8.13 -4.91 2.39
C ARG A 66 -7.42 -6.21 2.03
N ILE A 67 -7.79 -7.33 2.65
CA ILE A 67 -7.25 -8.66 2.31
C ILE A 67 -7.82 -9.16 0.99
N ALA A 68 -9.11 -8.90 0.72
CA ALA A 68 -9.76 -9.30 -0.52
C ALA A 68 -9.26 -8.53 -1.75
N HIS A 69 -8.93 -7.24 -1.60
CA HIS A 69 -8.51 -6.35 -2.70
C HIS A 69 -7.15 -5.68 -2.45
N PRO A 70 -6.04 -6.45 -2.36
CA PRO A 70 -4.74 -5.91 -1.99
C PRO A 70 -4.21 -4.86 -2.98
N SER A 71 -4.54 -4.99 -4.28
CA SER A 71 -4.12 -4.07 -5.35
C SER A 71 -4.70 -2.66 -5.23
N TRP A 72 -5.82 -2.50 -4.51
CA TRP A 72 -6.43 -1.17 -4.35
C TRP A 72 -5.70 -0.36 -3.28
N PHE A 73 -5.17 -1.03 -2.25
CA PHE A 73 -4.52 -0.39 -1.12
C PHE A 73 -3.00 -0.27 -1.26
N LYS A 74 -2.36 -1.24 -1.93
CA LYS A 74 -0.93 -1.17 -2.23
C LYS A 74 -0.72 -0.42 -3.53
N ALA A 75 0.34 0.38 -3.60
CA ALA A 75 0.88 0.75 -4.90
C ALA A 75 1.44 -0.52 -5.54
N ASP A 76 1.28 -0.70 -6.86
CA ASP A 76 1.96 -1.80 -7.54
C ASP A 76 3.47 -1.66 -7.33
N ASP A 77 4.17 -2.79 -7.24
CA ASP A 77 5.64 -2.86 -7.07
C ASP A 77 6.40 -2.32 -8.29
N GLU A 78 5.73 -1.59 -9.20
CA GLU A 78 6.38 -0.64 -10.09
C GLU A 78 7.10 0.37 -9.21
N GLN A 79 8.34 0.01 -8.87
CA GLN A 79 9.25 0.75 -8.02
C GLN A 79 9.08 2.21 -8.36
N PHE A 80 8.84 3.03 -7.34
CA PHE A 80 8.70 4.46 -7.53
C PHE A 80 10.05 4.99 -8.03
N VAL A 81 10.28 4.96 -9.35
CA VAL A 81 11.54 5.29 -9.97
C VAL A 81 11.65 6.80 -9.87
N SER A 82 12.52 7.25 -8.97
CA SER A 82 12.78 8.68 -8.84
C SER A 82 13.21 9.25 -10.19
N TYR A 83 12.81 10.49 -10.47
CA TYR A 83 13.09 11.15 -11.74
C TYR A 83 14.56 11.02 -12.18
N LYS A 84 15.50 11.11 -11.23
CA LYS A 84 16.93 10.95 -11.50
C LYS A 84 17.30 9.56 -11.99
N GLN A 85 16.77 8.53 -11.34
CA GLN A 85 16.97 7.14 -11.74
C GLN A 85 16.37 6.89 -13.13
N LYS A 86 15.16 7.40 -13.38
CA LYS A 86 14.50 7.27 -14.68
C LYS A 86 15.28 7.97 -15.80
N ALA A 87 15.81 9.16 -15.54
CA ALA A 87 16.62 9.89 -16.51
C ALA A 87 17.94 9.17 -16.83
N LEU A 88 18.55 8.54 -15.82
CA LEU A 88 19.78 7.78 -15.98
C LEU A 88 19.55 6.47 -16.74
N ASP A 89 18.45 5.76 -16.45
CA ASP A 89 18.02 4.58 -17.20
C ASP A 89 17.74 4.92 -18.68
N LEU A 90 17.09 6.06 -18.94
CA LEU A 90 16.87 6.57 -20.30
C LEU A 90 18.18 6.89 -21.01
N TYR A 91 19.15 7.52 -20.33
CA TYR A 91 20.47 7.78 -20.88
C TYR A 91 21.21 6.49 -21.29
N HIS A 92 21.15 5.45 -20.45
CA HIS A 92 21.72 4.15 -20.78
C HIS A 92 20.99 3.46 -21.95
N GLN A 93 19.66 3.59 -22.01
CA GLN A 93 18.87 3.07 -23.14
C GLN A 93 19.23 3.79 -24.44
N ASP A 94 19.34 5.11 -24.44
CA ASP A 94 19.73 5.89 -25.61
C ASP A 94 21.15 5.56 -26.07
N LEU A 95 22.10 5.40 -25.12
CA LEU A 95 23.45 4.96 -25.43
C LEU A 95 23.42 3.60 -26.14
N ALA A 96 22.73 2.62 -25.56
CA ALA A 96 22.59 1.28 -26.14
C ALA A 96 21.92 1.29 -27.53
N GLN A 97 20.91 2.13 -27.73
CA GLN A 97 20.20 2.24 -29.00
C GLN A 97 21.02 2.95 -30.09
N ASN A 98 21.79 3.98 -29.75
CA ASN A 98 22.64 4.70 -30.69
C ASN A 98 23.84 3.87 -31.20
N HIS A 99 24.16 2.76 -30.54
CA HIS A 99 25.16 1.80 -31.01
C HIS A 99 24.63 0.75 -32.02
N LYS A 100 23.33 0.75 -32.38
CA LYS A 100 22.68 -0.27 -33.24
C LYS A 100 23.29 -0.48 -34.63
N ASN A 101 23.98 0.51 -35.21
CA ASN A 101 24.57 0.40 -36.56
C ASN A 101 26.06 0.03 -36.58
N ARG A 102 26.66 -0.32 -35.44
CA ARG A 102 28.04 -0.85 -35.40
C ARG A 102 27.99 -2.35 -35.13
N LYS A 103 28.64 -3.13 -36.00
CA LYS A 103 28.80 -4.59 -35.90
C LYS A 103 29.09 -4.96 -34.45
N TRP A 104 28.31 -5.90 -33.92
CA TRP A 104 28.41 -6.43 -32.56
C TRP A 104 29.87 -6.58 -32.14
N SER A 105 30.35 -5.62 -31.36
CA SER A 105 31.64 -5.67 -30.70
C SER A 105 31.34 -5.72 -29.23
N SER A 106 31.76 -6.80 -28.57
CA SER A 106 31.66 -6.98 -27.11
C SER A 106 32.60 -6.04 -26.33
N ASN A 107 33.15 -4.99 -26.97
CA ASN A 107 34.00 -4.02 -26.29
C ASN A 107 33.16 -3.14 -25.38
N SER A 108 32.97 -3.66 -24.17
CA SER A 108 32.88 -2.94 -22.90
C SER A 108 32.04 -1.66 -22.96
N VAL A 109 30.72 -1.81 -22.88
CA VAL A 109 29.93 -0.79 -22.19
C VAL A 109 30.33 -0.87 -20.72
N SER A 110 31.41 -0.19 -20.36
CA SER A 110 31.90 -0.07 -18.99
C SER A 110 30.95 0.86 -18.25
N VAL A 111 29.83 0.32 -17.77
CA VAL A 111 28.96 1.05 -16.84
C VAL A 111 29.73 1.18 -15.53
N ASN A 112 29.88 2.41 -15.04
CA ASN A 112 30.57 2.63 -13.78
C ASN A 112 29.74 1.99 -12.65
N PRO A 113 30.24 0.97 -11.92
CA PRO A 113 29.44 0.30 -10.89
C PRO A 113 29.00 1.23 -9.76
N TRP A 114 29.66 2.37 -9.61
CA TRP A 114 29.32 3.39 -8.61
C TRP A 114 28.32 4.44 -9.11
N GLU A 115 27.93 4.39 -10.39
CA GLU A 115 27.06 5.39 -11.03
C GLU A 115 25.69 5.51 -10.36
N TYR A 116 25.16 4.42 -9.80
CA TYR A 116 23.90 4.41 -9.02
C TYR A 116 24.10 4.71 -7.52
N THR A 117 25.34 4.81 -7.06
CA THR A 117 25.70 4.97 -5.63
C THR A 117 26.24 6.34 -5.28
N THR A 118 26.50 7.21 -6.26
CA THR A 118 26.98 8.58 -6.03
C THR A 118 25.87 9.48 -5.48
N THR A 119 26.20 10.45 -4.63
CA THR A 119 25.22 11.34 -3.96
C THR A 119 24.32 12.12 -4.93
N THR A 120 24.78 12.31 -6.17
CA THR A 120 24.05 12.95 -7.26
C THR A 120 22.94 12.07 -7.85
N THR A 121 23.11 10.75 -7.86
CA THR A 121 22.19 9.74 -8.44
C THR A 121 21.52 8.83 -7.40
N GLN A 122 22.00 8.82 -6.15
CA GLN A 122 21.33 8.18 -5.03
C GLN A 122 19.91 8.71 -4.92
N THR A 123 18.96 7.79 -5.06
CA THR A 123 17.55 8.10 -5.01
C THR A 123 16.91 7.37 -3.84
N TYR A 124 16.17 8.12 -3.04
CA TYR A 124 15.33 7.59 -1.95
C TYR A 124 14.08 6.87 -2.51
N SER A 125 14.18 6.25 -3.69
CA SER A 125 13.07 5.59 -4.39
C SER A 125 12.36 4.58 -3.50
N ASN A 126 13.11 3.84 -2.68
CA ASN A 126 12.55 2.87 -1.75
C ASN A 126 11.76 3.53 -0.61
N ALA A 127 12.30 4.59 0.01
CA ALA A 127 11.61 5.32 1.08
C ALA A 127 10.40 6.10 0.57
N ALA A 128 10.52 6.70 -0.62
CA ALA A 128 9.43 7.41 -1.29
C ALA A 128 8.32 6.45 -1.75
N GLY A 129 8.67 5.28 -2.27
CA GLY A 129 7.72 4.23 -2.65
C GLY A 129 6.95 3.69 -1.45
N TRP A 130 7.65 3.44 -0.33
CA TRP A 130 7.01 3.06 0.93
C TRP A 130 6.05 4.15 1.43
N GLY A 131 6.50 5.41 1.47
CA GLY A 131 5.69 6.55 1.90
C GLY A 131 4.47 6.76 1.01
N TYR A 132 4.63 6.65 -0.30
CA TYR A 132 3.54 6.71 -1.26
C TYR A 132 2.53 5.58 -1.06
N SER A 133 2.99 4.33 -0.87
CA SER A 133 2.10 3.21 -0.60
C SER A 133 1.34 3.40 0.72
N LEU A 134 1.98 3.95 1.75
CA LEU A 134 1.30 4.28 3.00
C LEU A 134 0.25 5.37 2.79
N ALA A 135 0.60 6.48 2.14
CA ALA A 135 -0.30 7.58 1.86
C ALA A 135 -1.50 7.13 1.02
N LYS A 136 -1.27 6.37 -0.06
CA LYS A 136 -2.32 5.75 -0.88
C LYS A 136 -3.23 4.88 -0.01
N SER A 137 -2.65 4.02 0.83
CA SER A 137 -3.43 3.12 1.68
C SER A 137 -4.29 3.88 2.69
N LEU A 138 -3.78 4.96 3.28
CA LEU A 138 -4.52 5.82 4.20
C LEU A 138 -5.65 6.53 3.48
N PHE A 139 -5.36 7.17 2.35
CA PHE A 139 -6.34 7.89 1.55
C PHE A 139 -7.50 7.00 1.10
N VAL A 140 -7.20 5.80 0.58
CA VAL A 140 -8.24 4.82 0.19
C VAL A 140 -9.03 4.34 1.40
N SER A 141 -8.40 4.21 2.58
CA SER A 141 -9.11 3.81 3.81
C SER A 141 -10.03 4.91 4.32
N THR A 142 -9.62 6.19 4.25
CA THR A 142 -10.48 7.33 4.57
C THR A 142 -11.67 7.41 3.62
N LEU A 143 -11.44 7.26 2.31
CA LEU A 143 -12.50 7.18 1.30
C LEU A 143 -13.46 6.00 1.58
N PHE A 144 -12.92 4.86 1.98
CA PHE A 144 -13.73 3.69 2.34
C PHE A 144 -14.62 3.97 3.56
N ILE A 145 -14.13 4.66 4.58
CA ILE A 145 -14.93 5.01 5.77
C ILE A 145 -16.10 5.91 5.35
N ILE A 146 -15.88 6.89 4.48
CA ILE A 146 -16.94 7.81 4.03
C ILE A 146 -17.95 7.10 3.10
N PHE A 147 -17.46 6.23 2.20
CA PHE A 147 -18.24 5.65 1.12
C PHE A 147 -18.31 4.12 1.13
N ALA A 148 -18.31 3.50 2.31
CA ALA A 148 -18.32 2.04 2.47
C ALA A 148 -19.34 1.30 1.59
N PRO A 149 -20.63 1.71 1.51
CA PRO A 149 -21.60 0.99 0.67
C PRO A 149 -21.24 1.03 -0.83
N LEU A 150 -20.63 2.10 -1.33
CA LEU A 150 -20.22 2.20 -2.73
C LEU A 150 -19.09 1.22 -3.07
N PHE A 151 -18.11 1.07 -2.17
CA PHE A 151 -17.00 0.11 -2.35
C PHE A 151 -17.52 -1.33 -2.45
N TYR A 152 -18.50 -1.69 -1.62
CA TYR A 152 -19.17 -2.99 -1.70
C TYR A 152 -19.91 -3.19 -3.02
N GLY A 153 -20.68 -2.18 -3.46
CA GLY A 153 -21.39 -2.22 -4.74
C GLY A 153 -20.45 -2.46 -5.92
N ILE A 154 -19.33 -1.72 -6.00
CA ILE A 154 -18.34 -1.88 -7.08
C ILE A 154 -17.68 -3.26 -7.04
N SER A 155 -17.36 -3.77 -5.85
CA SER A 155 -16.79 -5.12 -5.70
C SER A 155 -17.74 -6.20 -6.22
N LEU A 156 -19.04 -6.07 -5.98
CA LEU A 156 -20.05 -7.00 -6.48
C LEU A 156 -20.19 -6.90 -8.00
N LEU A 157 -20.24 -5.69 -8.55
CA LEU A 157 -20.31 -5.46 -10.00
C LEU A 157 -19.11 -6.07 -10.75
N LYS A 158 -17.89 -5.89 -10.23
CA LYS A 158 -16.69 -6.53 -10.81
C LYS A 158 -16.79 -8.05 -10.81
N LYS A 159 -17.32 -8.65 -9.74
CA LYS A 159 -17.53 -10.10 -9.65
C LYS A 159 -18.56 -10.60 -10.66
N CYS A 160 -19.62 -9.82 -10.92
CA CYS A 160 -20.62 -10.15 -11.93
C CYS A 160 -20.09 -10.03 -13.37
N LYS A 161 -19.22 -9.06 -13.67
CA LYS A 161 -18.67 -8.85 -15.02
C LYS A 161 -17.64 -9.91 -15.44
N HIS A 162 -17.04 -10.62 -14.48
CA HIS A 162 -16.06 -11.69 -14.72
C HIS A 162 -16.66 -13.11 -14.72
N LYS A 163 -17.99 -13.23 -14.60
CA LYS A 163 -18.74 -14.45 -14.91
C LYS A 163 -19.32 -14.34 -16.31
#